data_AF-A0A0B2REM4-F1
#
_entry.id   AF-A0A0B2REM4-F1
#
_cell.length_a   1.000
_cell.length_b   1.000
_cell.length_c   1.000
_cell.angle_alpha   90.00
_cell.angle_beta   90.00
_cell.angle_gamma   90.00
#
_symmetry.space_group_name_H-M   'P 1'
#
loop_
_entity.id
_entity.type
_entity.pdbx_description
1 polymer ?
#
loop_
_entity_poly.entity_id
_entity_poly.type
_entity_poly.pdbx_seq_one_letter_code
_entity_poly.pdbx_strand_id
1 'polypeptide(L)'
;MDKMEFELWKDSLEKHEQKEATGFFSVIKRHSEFILDSHLSDNKTGSHDLYIVPYSEEYKSLLAKASDLLHKAGDISDSPGLKRLLHSKADAFLSNDYYDSDIAWMELDSKLDVTIGPYETYEDKLFGYKATFEAYIGIRDDEATAQLKLFGDNLLLLEQNLPMDSAYKSEDVNAAPIRVIQLLYNAGDVKGPQTLAFNLPNDERIVKDRGSSMVMLKNVSEAKFKHILLPIAAACVANDQQEHVDFESFFTHTICHECCHGIGPHTITLPNGQKSTVRLELQEFYSALEEAKADIVGLWALRFLISQDLLSESLLKSMYVSFLAGCFRSVRFGLEEAHGKGQALQFNWLYEKGAFVWDSEGKVSVDFTKIEGAVESLSREILTIQANGDKETAGLLLLKYCVLTEPLKVALKNLEDIQVPVDVAPTFPIGNKILQ
;
A
#
# COMPACT_ATOMS: atom_id res chain seq x y z
N MET A 1 -25.52 0.41 -16.37
CA MET A 1 -24.72 0.15 -17.58
C MET A 1 -23.90 -1.11 -17.33
N ASP A 2 -23.84 -2.04 -18.29
CA ASP A 2 -22.96 -3.22 -18.19
C ASP A 2 -21.62 -2.99 -18.94
N LYS A 3 -20.68 -3.93 -18.83
CA LYS A 3 -19.36 -3.77 -19.45
C LYS A 3 -19.42 -3.68 -20.97
N MET A 4 -20.27 -4.48 -21.60
CA MET A 4 -20.34 -4.56 -23.06
C MET A 4 -20.91 -3.26 -23.62
N GLU A 5 -21.94 -2.71 -22.98
CA GLU A 5 -22.51 -1.41 -23.34
C GLU A 5 -21.47 -0.28 -23.22
N PHE A 6 -20.69 -0.25 -22.14
CA PHE A 6 -19.63 0.74 -21.95
C PHE A 6 -18.56 0.64 -23.04
N GLU A 7 -18.08 -0.57 -23.35
CA GLU A 7 -17.04 -0.78 -24.37
C GLU A 7 -17.53 -0.33 -25.75
N LEU A 8 -18.74 -0.72 -26.14
CA LEU A 8 -19.33 -0.30 -27.42
C LEU A 8 -19.50 1.22 -27.52
N TRP A 9 -19.95 1.86 -26.44
CA TRP A 9 -20.07 3.31 -26.39
C TRP A 9 -18.70 4.00 -26.43
N LYS A 10 -17.74 3.56 -25.60
CA LYS A 10 -16.37 4.09 -25.56
C LYS A 10 -15.72 4.00 -26.94
N ASP A 11 -15.85 2.87 -27.62
CA ASP A 11 -15.24 2.65 -28.94
C ASP A 11 -15.85 3.54 -30.04
N SER A 12 -17.04 4.11 -29.79
CA SER A 12 -17.66 5.10 -30.67
C SER A 12 -17.14 6.54 -30.46
N LEU A 13 -16.43 6.79 -29.36
CA LEU A 13 -15.91 8.12 -28.99
C LEU A 13 -14.58 8.42 -29.67
N GLU A 14 -14.25 9.72 -29.79
CA GLU A 14 -12.93 10.16 -30.19
C GLU A 14 -11.87 9.77 -29.14
N LYS A 15 -10.60 9.64 -29.53
CA LYS A 15 -9.53 9.17 -28.63
C LYS A 15 -9.39 9.97 -27.32
N HIS A 16 -9.64 11.28 -27.37
CA HIS A 16 -9.56 12.13 -26.19
C HIS A 16 -10.73 11.88 -25.23
N GLU A 17 -11.94 11.74 -25.76
CA GLU A 17 -13.15 11.36 -25.00
C GLU A 17 -13.03 9.94 -24.43
N GLN A 18 -12.41 9.00 -25.16
CA GLN A 18 -12.10 7.67 -24.61
C GLN A 18 -11.22 7.77 -23.36
N LYS A 19 -10.19 8.62 -23.40
CA LYS A 19 -9.31 8.86 -22.26
C LYS A 19 -10.06 9.48 -21.08
N GLU A 20 -11.01 10.38 -21.33
CA GLU A 20 -11.87 10.96 -20.29
C GLU A 20 -12.86 9.93 -19.73
N ALA A 21 -13.44 9.07 -20.59
CA ALA A 21 -14.35 8.01 -20.22
C ALA A 21 -13.68 6.93 -19.36
N THR A 22 -12.40 6.61 -19.62
CA THR A 22 -11.60 5.67 -18.82
C THR A 22 -10.75 6.36 -17.75
N GLY A 23 -10.83 7.68 -17.64
CA GLY A 23 -10.04 8.46 -16.69
C GLY A 23 -10.59 8.40 -15.26
N PHE A 24 -9.76 8.82 -14.32
CA PHE A 24 -10.04 8.80 -12.88
C PHE A 24 -11.19 9.72 -12.45
N PHE A 25 -11.30 10.91 -13.05
CA PHE A 25 -12.06 12.04 -12.49
C PHE A 25 -13.36 12.35 -13.23
N SER A 26 -14.07 11.31 -13.68
CA SER A 26 -15.34 11.44 -14.39
C SER A 26 -16.34 10.35 -14.02
N VAL A 27 -17.63 10.66 -14.04
CA VAL A 27 -18.72 9.68 -13.96
C VAL A 27 -19.34 9.47 -15.34
N ILE A 28 -19.89 8.28 -15.56
CA ILE A 28 -20.63 7.93 -16.78
C ILE A 28 -22.12 7.89 -16.44
N LYS A 29 -22.92 8.68 -17.13
CA LYS A 29 -24.37 8.84 -16.85
C LYS A 29 -25.19 8.59 -18.10
N ARG A 30 -26.49 8.35 -17.90
CA ARG A 30 -27.48 8.23 -18.98
C ARG A 30 -28.25 9.51 -19.19
N HIS A 31 -28.47 9.89 -20.44
CA HIS A 31 -29.38 10.99 -20.77
C HIS A 31 -30.81 10.65 -20.33
N SER A 32 -31.23 9.39 -20.50
CA SER A 32 -32.54 8.91 -20.11
C SER A 32 -32.83 9.06 -18.60
N GLU A 33 -31.85 8.80 -17.73
CA GLU A 33 -31.97 8.97 -16.28
C GLU A 33 -32.09 10.45 -15.90
N PHE A 34 -31.31 11.33 -16.54
CA PHE A 34 -31.38 12.78 -16.31
C PHE A 34 -32.74 13.39 -16.72
N ILE A 35 -33.33 12.91 -17.83
CA ILE A 35 -34.64 13.35 -18.32
C ILE A 35 -35.77 12.97 -17.34
N LEU A 36 -35.69 11.79 -16.72
CA LEU A 36 -36.64 11.33 -15.71
C LEU A 36 -36.62 12.21 -14.45
N ASP A 37 -35.44 12.64 -14.01
CA ASP A 37 -35.28 13.47 -12.82
C ASP A 37 -35.57 14.97 -13.06
N SER A 38 -35.41 15.44 -14.30
CA SER A 38 -35.55 16.87 -14.64
C SER A 38 -36.91 17.27 -15.26
N HIS A 39 -37.78 16.31 -15.58
CA HIS A 39 -39.06 16.53 -16.30
C HIS A 39 -38.93 17.31 -17.63
N LEU A 40 -37.73 17.39 -18.20
CA LEU A 40 -37.46 18.09 -19.46
C LEU A 40 -37.52 17.09 -20.63
N SER A 41 -38.39 17.33 -21.60
CA SER A 41 -38.43 16.56 -22.85
C SER A 41 -37.45 17.15 -23.85
N ASP A 42 -36.24 16.61 -23.96
CA ASP A 42 -35.34 16.97 -25.05
C ASP A 42 -34.83 15.73 -25.79
N ASN A 43 -35.11 15.67 -27.10
CA ASN A 43 -34.79 14.58 -28.01
C ASN A 43 -33.34 14.72 -28.52
N LYS A 44 -32.34 14.50 -27.65
CA LYS A 44 -30.96 14.25 -28.12
C LYS A 44 -30.69 12.76 -28.13
N THR A 45 -31.25 12.07 -29.13
CA THR A 45 -30.91 10.67 -29.42
C THR A 45 -29.67 10.62 -30.31
N GLY A 46 -28.49 10.65 -29.70
CA GLY A 46 -27.31 9.99 -30.30
C GLY A 46 -27.51 8.46 -30.29
N SER A 47 -26.69 7.70 -31.01
CA SER A 47 -26.81 6.22 -31.05
C SER A 47 -26.53 5.56 -29.69
N HIS A 48 -25.99 6.31 -28.72
CA HIS A 48 -25.68 5.84 -27.39
C HIS A 48 -26.26 6.79 -26.33
N ASP A 49 -26.83 6.22 -25.27
CA ASP A 49 -27.49 6.94 -24.17
C ASP A 49 -26.50 7.48 -23.12
N LEU A 50 -25.22 7.12 -23.22
CA LEU A 50 -24.19 7.42 -22.23
C LEU A 50 -23.45 8.74 -22.54
N TYR A 51 -23.06 9.46 -21.48
CA TYR A 51 -22.18 10.63 -21.55
C TYR A 51 -21.26 10.75 -20.33
N ILE A 52 -20.19 11.53 -20.48
CA ILE A 52 -19.17 11.79 -19.46
C ILE A 52 -19.54 13.05 -18.69
N VAL A 53 -19.43 13.02 -17.36
CA VAL A 53 -19.52 14.22 -16.50
C VAL A 53 -18.27 14.28 -15.63
N PRO A 54 -17.47 15.37 -15.66
CA PRO A 54 -16.30 15.51 -14.80
C PRO A 54 -16.71 15.65 -13.32
N TYR A 55 -15.85 15.23 -12.39
CA TYR A 55 -16.14 15.30 -10.96
C TYR A 55 -16.40 16.72 -10.46
N SER A 56 -15.69 17.71 -11.02
CA SER A 56 -15.91 19.14 -10.71
C SER A 56 -17.33 19.62 -11.03
N GLU A 57 -18.02 18.98 -11.98
CA GLU A 57 -19.42 19.25 -12.32
C GLU A 57 -20.38 18.37 -11.53
N GLU A 58 -20.12 17.06 -11.46
CA GLU A 58 -20.99 16.10 -10.75
C GLU A 58 -21.11 16.44 -9.25
N TYR A 59 -19.99 16.81 -8.62
CA TYR A 59 -19.91 17.09 -7.19
C TYR A 59 -19.75 18.60 -6.89
N LYS A 60 -20.08 19.46 -7.85
CA LYS A 60 -19.82 20.90 -7.84
C LYS A 60 -20.17 21.61 -6.53
N SER A 61 -21.35 21.32 -5.97
CA SER A 61 -21.82 22.00 -4.75
C SER A 61 -20.96 21.69 -3.53
N LEU A 62 -20.53 20.43 -3.38
CA LEU A 62 -19.66 19.98 -2.30
C LEU A 62 -18.23 20.45 -2.52
N LEU A 63 -17.72 20.33 -3.75
CA LEU A 63 -16.37 20.73 -4.14
C LEU A 63 -16.16 22.24 -4.04
N ALA A 64 -17.17 23.06 -4.38
CA ALA A 64 -17.11 24.51 -4.17
C ALA A 64 -17.00 24.88 -2.69
N LYS A 65 -17.71 24.17 -1.80
CA LYS A 65 -17.60 24.39 -0.37
C LYS A 65 -16.24 23.94 0.17
N ALA A 66 -15.73 22.79 -0.28
CA ALA A 66 -14.42 22.31 0.10
C ALA A 66 -13.31 23.26 -0.37
N SER A 67 -13.40 23.73 -1.62
CA SER A 67 -12.49 24.71 -2.22
C SER A 67 -12.43 26.02 -1.41
N ASP A 68 -13.58 26.60 -1.03
CA ASP A 68 -13.63 27.81 -0.18
C ASP A 68 -12.96 27.60 1.19
N LEU A 69 -13.17 26.43 1.82
CA LEU A 69 -12.53 26.11 3.11
C LEU A 69 -11.02 25.91 2.99
N LEU A 70 -10.55 25.24 1.93
CA LEU A 70 -9.13 25.04 1.66
C LEU A 70 -8.42 26.36 1.36
N HIS A 71 -9.04 27.25 0.58
CA HIS A 71 -8.52 28.60 0.33
C HIS A 71 -8.34 29.40 1.62
N LYS A 72 -9.38 29.42 2.47
CA LYS A 72 -9.32 30.07 3.80
C LYS A 72 -8.25 29.46 4.70
N ALA A 73 -8.09 28.15 4.71
CA ALA A 73 -7.05 27.46 5.47
C ALA A 73 -5.64 27.82 4.95
N GLY A 74 -5.46 27.89 3.63
CA GLY A 74 -4.22 28.33 3.01
C GLY A 74 -3.87 29.79 3.33
N ASP A 75 -4.87 30.67 3.42
CA ASP A 75 -4.67 32.10 3.70
C ASP A 75 -4.17 32.37 5.13
N ILE A 76 -4.54 31.52 6.09
CA ILE A 76 -4.09 31.63 7.48
C ILE A 76 -2.86 30.78 7.81
N SER A 77 -2.36 29.99 6.85
CA SER A 77 -1.19 29.13 7.05
C SER A 77 0.12 29.92 6.92
N ASP A 78 0.98 29.79 7.93
CA ASP A 78 2.35 30.35 7.89
C ASP A 78 3.34 29.47 7.10
N SER A 79 3.00 28.21 6.80
CA SER A 79 3.84 27.34 5.95
C SER A 79 3.60 27.64 4.47
N PRO A 80 4.65 28.05 3.71
CA PRO A 80 4.52 28.28 2.27
C PRO A 80 4.13 27.02 1.49
N GLY A 81 4.67 25.86 1.87
CA GLY A 81 4.36 24.57 1.25
C GLY A 81 2.90 24.18 1.47
N LEU A 82 2.42 24.27 2.71
CA LEU A 82 1.02 23.99 3.02
C LEU A 82 0.07 24.96 2.33
N LYS A 83 0.40 26.26 2.32
CA LYS A 83 -0.40 27.27 1.61
C LYS A 83 -0.53 26.94 0.13
N ARG A 84 0.59 26.63 -0.55
CA ARG A 84 0.58 26.23 -1.96
C ARG A 84 -0.29 25.00 -2.19
N LEU A 85 -0.15 23.96 -1.37
CA LEU A 85 -0.96 22.75 -1.47
C LEU A 85 -2.45 23.06 -1.32
N LEU A 86 -2.85 23.77 -0.26
CA LEU A 86 -4.26 24.05 0.02
C LEU A 86 -4.91 24.89 -1.08
N HIS A 87 -4.24 25.94 -1.57
CA HIS A 87 -4.73 26.78 -2.67
C HIS A 87 -4.82 25.99 -3.98
N SER A 88 -3.76 25.28 -4.36
CA SER A 88 -3.76 24.51 -5.62
C SER A 88 -4.77 23.35 -5.60
N LYS A 89 -4.97 22.69 -4.46
CA LYS A 89 -5.99 21.64 -4.32
C LYS A 89 -7.41 22.20 -4.36
N ALA A 90 -7.63 23.37 -3.78
CA ALA A 90 -8.90 24.08 -3.86
C ALA A 90 -9.26 24.42 -5.32
N ASP A 91 -8.29 24.84 -6.11
CA ASP A 91 -8.48 25.15 -7.53
C ASP A 91 -8.70 23.86 -8.36
N ALA A 92 -7.97 22.79 -8.05
CA ALA A 92 -8.12 21.47 -8.69
C ALA A 92 -9.54 20.89 -8.55
N PHE A 93 -10.19 21.08 -7.40
CA PHE A 93 -11.58 20.68 -7.19
C PHE A 93 -12.57 21.34 -8.15
N LEU A 94 -12.26 22.54 -8.65
CA LEU A 94 -13.12 23.27 -9.57
C LEU A 94 -12.71 23.07 -11.04
N SER A 95 -11.42 22.90 -11.31
CA SER A 95 -10.89 22.70 -12.66
C SER A 95 -10.96 21.23 -13.14
N ASN A 96 -11.05 20.27 -12.22
CA ASN A 96 -10.91 18.83 -12.46
C ASN A 96 -9.50 18.40 -12.89
N ASP A 97 -8.49 19.27 -12.81
CA ASP A 97 -7.09 18.94 -13.06
C ASP A 97 -6.28 18.99 -11.77
N TYR A 98 -5.79 17.82 -11.34
CA TYR A 98 -5.11 17.63 -10.07
C TYR A 98 -3.58 17.68 -10.18
N TYR A 99 -3.01 17.76 -11.38
CA TYR A 99 -1.58 17.58 -11.62
C TYR A 99 -0.69 18.50 -10.76
N ASP A 100 -0.92 19.82 -10.83
CA ASP A 100 -0.12 20.78 -10.06
C ASP A 100 -0.31 20.65 -8.54
N SER A 101 -1.53 20.30 -8.12
CA SER A 101 -1.87 20.15 -6.69
C SER A 101 -1.23 18.91 -6.08
N ASP A 102 -1.11 17.82 -6.84
CA ASP A 102 -0.46 16.59 -6.37
C ASP A 102 1.06 16.74 -6.36
N ILE A 103 1.66 17.50 -7.28
CA ILE A 103 3.07 17.89 -7.16
C ILE A 103 3.27 18.74 -5.90
N ALA A 104 2.39 19.71 -5.62
CA ALA A 104 2.46 20.50 -4.39
C ALA A 104 2.33 19.65 -3.13
N TRP A 105 1.55 18.56 -3.18
CA TRP A 105 1.42 17.58 -2.10
C TRP A 105 2.68 16.73 -1.91
N MET A 106 3.31 16.26 -2.99
CA MET A 106 4.56 15.51 -2.93
C MET A 106 5.71 16.36 -2.36
N GLU A 107 5.76 17.64 -2.72
CA GLU A 107 6.78 18.61 -2.27
C GLU A 107 6.45 19.24 -0.90
N LEU A 108 5.43 18.74 -0.18
CA LEU A 108 4.98 19.34 1.07
C LEU A 108 6.03 19.22 2.18
N ASP A 109 6.52 20.39 2.62
CA ASP A 109 7.27 20.55 3.87
C ASP A 109 6.46 21.38 4.88
N SER A 110 5.85 20.70 5.83
CA SER A 110 4.95 21.28 6.83
C SER A 110 4.82 20.35 8.03
N LYS A 111 4.50 20.92 9.21
CA LYS A 111 4.12 20.13 10.40
C LYS A 111 2.75 19.47 10.24
N LEU A 112 1.83 20.12 9.55
CA LEU A 112 0.52 19.56 9.21
C LEU A 112 0.63 18.91 7.83
N ASP A 113 0.32 17.63 7.75
CA ASP A 113 0.19 16.87 6.52
C ASP A 113 -1.29 16.73 6.18
N VAL A 114 -1.63 17.01 4.92
CA VAL A 114 -3.01 17.02 4.42
C VAL A 114 -3.05 16.31 3.08
N THR A 115 -3.63 15.11 3.08
CA THR A 115 -4.04 14.42 1.86
C THR A 115 -5.55 14.62 1.71
N ILE A 116 -6.01 15.18 0.60
CA ILE A 116 -7.44 15.35 0.32
C ILE A 116 -7.70 15.38 -1.19
N GLY A 117 -8.58 14.53 -1.67
CA GLY A 117 -8.95 14.47 -3.09
C GLY A 117 -9.44 13.10 -3.55
N PRO A 118 -9.70 12.96 -4.85
CA PRO A 118 -10.04 11.67 -5.45
C PRO A 118 -8.76 10.90 -5.79
N TYR A 119 -8.58 9.69 -5.22
CA TYR A 119 -7.32 8.94 -5.36
C TYR A 119 -7.52 7.48 -5.75
N GLU A 120 -8.11 6.67 -4.87
CA GLU A 120 -8.16 5.20 -5.05
C GLU A 120 -9.31 4.75 -5.93
N THR A 121 -9.15 3.63 -6.65
CA THR A 121 -10.18 3.14 -7.59
C THR A 121 -10.86 1.84 -7.16
N TYR A 122 -10.61 1.38 -5.92
CA TYR A 122 -11.07 0.08 -5.43
C TYR A 122 -12.60 -0.08 -5.41
N GLU A 123 -13.35 1.01 -5.23
CA GLU A 123 -14.82 0.99 -5.26
C GLU A 123 -15.40 0.86 -6.68
N ASP A 124 -14.62 1.16 -7.72
CA ASP A 124 -15.00 0.81 -9.10
C ASP A 124 -14.74 -0.68 -9.36
N LYS A 125 -15.68 -1.50 -8.88
CA LYS A 125 -15.66 -2.95 -9.06
C LYS A 125 -15.90 -3.40 -10.51
N LEU A 126 -16.23 -2.48 -11.41
CA LEU A 126 -16.49 -2.80 -12.80
C LEU A 126 -15.19 -2.78 -13.59
N PHE A 127 -14.47 -1.65 -13.55
CA PHE A 127 -13.26 -1.45 -14.36
C PHE A 127 -12.03 -1.02 -13.56
N GLY A 128 -12.19 -0.55 -12.32
CA GLY A 128 -11.10 0.04 -11.54
C GLY A 128 -10.60 1.37 -12.11
N TYR A 129 -11.43 2.09 -12.87
CA TYR A 129 -11.08 3.37 -13.49
C TYR A 129 -11.37 4.55 -12.57
N LYS A 130 -12.47 4.52 -11.81
CA LYS A 130 -13.03 5.72 -11.17
C LYS A 130 -12.49 5.91 -9.76
N ALA A 131 -11.96 7.10 -9.49
CA ALA A 131 -11.35 7.43 -8.22
C ALA A 131 -12.38 7.82 -7.15
N THR A 132 -12.13 7.51 -5.89
CA THR A 132 -12.97 7.85 -4.74
C THR A 132 -12.38 9.00 -3.95
N PHE A 133 -13.24 9.89 -3.43
CA PHE A 133 -12.80 10.98 -2.56
C PHE A 133 -12.44 10.48 -1.17
N GLU A 134 -11.27 10.88 -0.69
CA GLU A 134 -10.79 10.60 0.66
C GLU A 134 -10.02 11.79 1.25
N ALA A 135 -9.79 11.73 2.56
CA ALA A 135 -8.98 12.70 3.29
C ALA A 135 -8.23 12.05 4.45
N TYR A 136 -6.96 12.45 4.63
CA TYR A 136 -6.15 12.18 5.82
C TYR A 136 -5.51 13.48 6.28
N ILE A 137 -5.70 13.80 7.55
CA ILE A 137 -5.11 14.98 8.19
C ILE A 137 -4.30 14.49 9.37
N GLY A 138 -3.01 14.83 9.41
CA GLY A 138 -2.12 14.40 10.49
C GLY A 138 -0.98 15.36 10.78
N ILE A 139 -0.30 15.11 11.89
CA ILE A 139 0.91 15.84 12.27
C ILE A 139 2.13 15.03 11.87
N ARG A 140 3.05 15.63 11.14
CA ARG A 140 4.31 14.99 10.75
C ARG A 140 5.14 14.63 11.98
N ASP A 141 5.62 13.40 12.02
CA ASP A 141 6.60 12.91 12.97
C ASP A 141 7.99 13.06 12.34
N ASP A 142 8.70 14.14 12.69
CA ASP A 142 10.01 14.46 12.10
C ASP A 142 11.08 13.40 12.46
N GLU A 143 10.99 12.79 13.65
CA GLU A 143 11.94 11.76 14.10
C GLU A 143 11.76 10.47 13.31
N ALA A 144 10.52 9.97 13.24
CA ALA A 144 10.22 8.77 12.47
C ALA A 144 10.48 9.00 10.98
N THR A 145 10.10 10.16 10.43
CA THR A 145 10.38 10.53 9.03
C THR A 145 11.89 10.57 8.73
N ALA A 146 12.70 11.07 9.66
CA ALA A 146 14.16 11.07 9.50
C ALA A 146 14.76 9.65 9.52
N GLN A 147 14.22 8.74 10.34
CA GLN A 147 14.59 7.33 10.31
C GLN A 147 14.27 6.69 8.95
N LEU A 148 13.19 7.11 8.27
CA LEU A 148 12.86 6.61 6.92
C LEU A 148 13.84 7.07 5.86
N LYS A 149 14.32 8.30 5.99
CA LYS A 149 15.31 8.88 5.08
C LYS A 149 16.55 8.00 5.00
N LEU A 150 16.93 7.33 6.10
CA LEU A 150 17.99 6.34 6.10
C LEU A 150 17.76 5.23 5.06
N PHE A 151 16.56 4.65 4.99
CA PHE A 151 16.25 3.61 4.01
C PHE A 151 16.28 4.15 2.58
N GLY A 152 15.63 5.29 2.35
CA GLY A 152 15.64 5.97 1.05
C GLY A 152 17.05 6.28 0.54
N ASP A 153 17.90 6.84 1.39
CA ASP A 153 19.30 7.18 1.08
C ASP A 153 20.16 5.94 0.78
N ASN A 154 19.75 4.75 1.25
CA ASN A 154 20.50 3.50 1.11
C ASN A 154 19.85 2.51 0.11
N LEU A 155 18.80 2.89 -0.64
CA LEU A 155 18.16 1.97 -1.59
C LEU A 155 19.13 1.42 -2.63
N LEU A 156 20.03 2.26 -3.16
CA LEU A 156 20.99 1.81 -4.16
C LEU A 156 21.99 0.83 -3.53
N LEU A 157 22.42 1.09 -2.30
CA LEU A 157 23.28 0.17 -1.55
C LEU A 157 22.58 -1.19 -1.35
N LEU A 158 21.29 -1.18 -1.00
CA LEU A 158 20.48 -2.38 -0.84
C LEU A 158 20.35 -3.15 -2.18
N GLU A 159 19.94 -2.48 -3.26
CA GLU A 159 19.80 -3.06 -4.61
C GLU A 159 21.08 -3.77 -5.05
N GLN A 160 22.22 -3.09 -4.90
CA GLN A 160 23.52 -3.62 -5.29
C GLN A 160 23.96 -4.84 -4.47
N ASN A 161 23.40 -5.02 -3.26
CA ASN A 161 23.72 -6.13 -2.37
C ASN A 161 22.63 -7.21 -2.31
N LEU A 162 21.48 -7.04 -2.97
CA LEU A 162 20.41 -8.03 -2.99
C LEU A 162 20.94 -9.45 -3.27
N PRO A 163 20.36 -10.49 -2.63
CA PRO A 163 20.81 -11.86 -2.75
C PRO A 163 20.36 -12.48 -4.08
N MET A 164 20.74 -11.87 -5.19
CA MET A 164 20.46 -12.28 -6.56
C MET A 164 21.69 -12.07 -7.46
N ASP A 165 21.68 -12.68 -8.64
CA ASP A 165 22.78 -12.52 -9.60
C ASP A 165 22.95 -11.06 -10.02
N SER A 166 24.21 -10.64 -10.15
CA SER A 166 24.57 -9.25 -10.48
C SER A 166 23.97 -8.76 -11.81
N ALA A 167 23.73 -9.67 -12.76
CA ALA A 167 23.13 -9.35 -14.06
C ALA A 167 21.67 -8.85 -13.96
N TYR A 168 21.01 -9.06 -12.83
CA TYR A 168 19.62 -8.65 -12.60
C TYR A 168 19.48 -7.37 -11.77
N LYS A 169 20.58 -6.85 -11.22
CA LYS A 169 20.58 -5.66 -10.35
C LYS A 169 20.44 -4.39 -11.18
N SER A 170 19.59 -3.48 -10.73
CA SER A 170 19.40 -2.17 -11.34
C SER A 170 20.52 -1.21 -10.94
N GLU A 171 21.03 -0.44 -11.91
CA GLU A 171 21.99 0.64 -11.65
C GLU A 171 21.31 1.92 -11.14
N ASP A 172 19.99 2.00 -11.30
CA ASP A 172 19.16 3.14 -10.91
C ASP A 172 18.01 2.67 -10.03
N VAL A 173 17.80 3.35 -8.90
CA VAL A 173 16.69 3.12 -7.99
C VAL A 173 16.14 4.46 -7.54
N ASN A 174 14.81 4.54 -7.46
CA ASN A 174 14.14 5.75 -7.04
C ASN A 174 13.49 5.52 -5.68
N ALA A 175 13.89 6.31 -4.70
CA ALA A 175 13.21 6.37 -3.41
C ALA A 175 11.97 7.25 -3.54
N ALA A 176 10.78 6.68 -3.31
CA ALA A 176 9.61 7.49 -3.03
C ALA A 176 9.87 8.31 -1.75
N PRO A 177 9.64 9.62 -1.72
CA PRO A 177 9.64 10.36 -0.48
C PRO A 177 8.66 9.74 0.50
N ILE A 178 9.08 9.47 1.73
CA ILE A 178 8.23 8.88 2.77
C ILE A 178 8.02 9.89 3.88
N ARG A 179 6.76 10.05 4.31
CA ARG A 179 6.38 10.88 5.46
C ARG A 179 5.69 10.02 6.51
N VAL A 180 6.09 10.15 7.77
CA VAL A 180 5.38 9.55 8.89
C VAL A 180 4.51 10.60 9.54
N ILE A 181 3.24 10.28 9.76
CA ILE A 181 2.29 11.18 10.39
C ILE A 181 1.54 10.49 11.53
N GLN A 182 1.13 11.31 12.50
CA GLN A 182 0.15 10.98 13.51
C GLN A 182 -1.23 11.43 13.02
N LEU A 183 -2.09 10.48 12.69
CA LEU A 183 -3.42 10.75 12.14
C LEU A 183 -4.30 11.46 13.16
N LEU A 184 -4.88 12.61 12.78
CA LEU A 184 -5.84 13.36 13.58
C LEU A 184 -7.29 13.15 13.11
N TYR A 185 -7.48 12.97 11.81
CA TYR A 185 -8.79 12.78 11.20
C TYR A 185 -8.66 12.11 9.82
N ASN A 186 -9.60 11.23 9.48
CA ASN A 186 -9.78 10.74 8.13
C ASN A 186 -11.27 10.72 7.72
N ALA A 187 -11.54 10.73 6.42
CA ALA A 187 -12.90 10.70 5.87
C ALA A 187 -12.92 10.20 4.42
N GLY A 188 -14.11 9.86 3.91
CA GLY A 188 -14.29 9.40 2.52
C GLY A 188 -14.06 7.90 2.38
N ASP A 189 -13.19 7.50 1.45
CA ASP A 189 -12.84 6.10 1.19
C ASP A 189 -11.92 5.48 2.27
N VAL A 190 -12.42 5.46 3.49
CA VAL A 190 -11.74 4.90 4.68
C VAL A 190 -12.51 3.70 5.23
N LYS A 191 -13.36 3.09 4.39
CA LYS A 191 -14.22 1.96 4.74
C LYS A 191 -13.40 0.68 4.69
N GLY A 192 -13.58 -0.18 5.70
CA GLY A 192 -12.84 -1.43 5.80
C GLY A 192 -11.67 -1.32 6.77
N PRO A 193 -10.64 -2.16 6.62
CA PRO A 193 -9.47 -2.06 7.45
C PRO A 193 -8.85 -0.66 7.36
N GLN A 194 -8.45 -0.08 8.49
CA GLN A 194 -7.80 1.22 8.53
C GLN A 194 -6.46 1.16 7.79
N THR A 195 -6.28 2.09 6.86
CA THR A 195 -5.04 2.32 6.13
C THR A 195 -3.87 2.45 7.12
N LEU A 196 -2.76 1.75 6.86
CA LEU A 196 -1.52 1.89 7.64
C LEU A 196 -0.52 2.79 6.94
N ALA A 197 -0.48 2.68 5.62
CA ALA A 197 0.27 3.55 4.74
C ALA A 197 -0.47 3.66 3.40
N PHE A 198 -0.19 4.71 2.65
CA PHE A 198 -0.69 4.89 1.29
C PHE A 198 0.37 5.56 0.42
N ASN A 199 0.36 5.24 -0.87
CA ASN A 199 1.31 5.74 -1.85
C ASN A 199 0.58 6.49 -2.96
N LEU A 200 0.84 7.78 -3.08
CA LEU A 200 0.11 8.67 -3.99
C LEU A 200 1.08 9.59 -4.75
N PRO A 201 0.63 10.25 -5.84
CA PRO A 201 -0.64 10.07 -6.54
C PRO A 201 -0.67 8.81 -7.42
N ASN A 202 -1.88 8.35 -7.77
CA ASN A 202 -2.10 7.26 -8.73
C ASN A 202 -2.00 7.69 -10.21
N ASP A 203 -1.91 9.00 -10.48
CA ASP A 203 -1.82 9.52 -11.85
C ASP A 203 -0.50 9.16 -12.52
N GLU A 204 -0.56 8.26 -13.51
CA GLU A 204 0.60 7.76 -14.26
C GLU A 204 1.45 8.88 -14.88
N ARG A 205 0.87 10.05 -15.19
CA ARG A 205 1.63 11.20 -15.71
C ARG A 205 2.63 11.69 -14.66
N ILE A 206 2.18 11.84 -13.42
CA ILE A 206 3.01 12.33 -12.32
C ILE A 206 3.98 11.24 -11.89
N VAL A 207 3.52 9.99 -11.77
CA VAL A 207 4.38 8.86 -11.40
C VAL A 207 5.55 8.72 -12.37
N LYS A 208 5.30 8.89 -13.67
CA LYS A 208 6.37 8.87 -14.68
C LYS A 208 7.35 10.04 -14.57
N ASP A 209 6.85 11.24 -14.29
CA ASP A 209 7.66 12.47 -14.29
C ASP A 209 8.41 12.70 -12.97
N ARG A 210 7.83 12.28 -11.84
CA ARG A 210 8.24 12.64 -10.47
C ARG A 210 8.24 11.48 -9.48
N GLY A 211 7.72 10.31 -9.85
CA GLY A 211 7.46 9.21 -8.92
C GLY A 211 6.22 9.46 -8.05
N SER A 212 6.14 8.74 -6.94
CA SER A 212 5.07 8.85 -5.94
C SER A 212 5.67 9.16 -4.56
N SER A 213 4.85 9.47 -3.57
CA SER A 213 5.24 9.63 -2.18
C SER A 213 4.38 8.74 -1.28
N MET A 214 5.02 8.18 -0.27
CA MET A 214 4.42 7.28 0.71
C MET A 214 4.12 8.05 2.01
N VAL A 215 2.96 7.82 2.59
CA VAL A 215 2.60 8.37 3.91
C VAL A 215 2.24 7.22 4.84
N MET A 216 2.85 7.18 6.03
CA MET A 216 2.62 6.15 7.04
C MET A 216 1.92 6.73 8.26
N LEU A 217 0.89 6.03 8.75
CA LEU A 217 0.03 6.44 9.86
C LEU A 217 0.49 5.78 11.17
N LYS A 218 1.45 6.41 11.87
CA LYS A 218 2.14 5.82 13.02
C LYS A 218 1.20 5.42 14.15
N ASN A 219 0.33 6.31 14.62
CA ASN A 219 -0.65 6.01 15.68
C ASN A 219 -1.68 4.94 15.30
N VAL A 220 -2.01 4.82 14.00
CA VAL A 220 -2.86 3.71 13.53
C VAL A 220 -2.08 2.40 13.65
N SER A 221 -0.81 2.37 13.22
CA SER A 221 0.09 1.23 13.42
C SER A 221 0.25 0.88 14.90
N GLU A 222 0.41 1.86 15.79
CA GLU A 222 0.49 1.66 17.26
C GLU A 222 -0.79 1.02 17.80
N ALA A 223 -1.96 1.48 17.34
CA ALA A 223 -3.24 0.92 17.74
C ALA A 223 -3.38 -0.54 17.26
N LYS A 224 -3.03 -0.84 16.01
CA LYS A 224 -3.05 -2.22 15.50
C LYS A 224 -2.05 -3.11 16.22
N PHE A 225 -0.84 -2.61 16.46
CA PHE A 225 0.18 -3.33 17.23
C PHE A 225 -0.35 -3.71 18.62
N LYS A 226 -0.88 -2.73 19.35
CA LYS A 226 -1.36 -2.91 20.72
C LYS A 226 -2.59 -3.81 20.81
N HIS A 227 -3.58 -3.63 19.94
CA HIS A 227 -4.88 -4.27 20.07
C HIS A 227 -5.02 -5.55 19.24
N ILE A 228 -4.09 -5.83 18.34
CA ILE A 228 -4.13 -6.99 17.44
C ILE A 228 -2.85 -7.80 17.56
N LEU A 229 -1.69 -7.18 17.31
CA LEU A 229 -0.42 -7.93 17.24
C LEU A 229 0.01 -8.48 18.62
N LEU A 230 -0.11 -7.70 19.69
CA LEU A 230 0.23 -8.17 21.04
C LEU A 230 -0.65 -9.34 21.52
N PRO A 231 -2.00 -9.31 21.38
CA PRO A 231 -2.82 -10.49 21.64
C PRO A 231 -2.45 -11.71 20.78
N ILE A 232 -2.09 -11.50 19.51
CA ILE A 232 -1.60 -12.57 18.64
C ILE A 232 -0.31 -13.17 19.16
N ALA A 233 0.67 -12.34 19.50
CA ALA A 233 1.93 -12.79 20.06
C ALA A 233 1.73 -13.59 21.35
N ALA A 234 0.86 -13.11 22.25
CA ALA A 234 0.56 -13.80 23.49
C ALA A 234 0.02 -15.23 23.27
N ALA A 235 -0.80 -15.42 22.23
CA ALA A 235 -1.43 -16.68 21.89
C ALA A 235 -0.53 -17.62 21.07
N CYS A 236 0.24 -17.09 20.12
CA CYS A 236 0.89 -17.87 19.06
C CYS A 236 2.41 -17.93 19.17
N VAL A 237 3.06 -16.97 19.83
CA VAL A 237 4.52 -16.93 19.97
C VAL A 237 4.95 -17.60 21.28
N ALA A 238 6.04 -18.37 21.22
CA ALA A 238 6.63 -19.03 22.38
C ALA A 238 6.93 -18.05 23.52
N ASN A 239 6.62 -18.46 24.76
CA ASN A 239 6.59 -17.55 25.92
C ASN A 239 7.94 -16.85 26.18
N ASP A 240 9.04 -17.54 25.94
CA ASP A 240 10.41 -17.04 26.13
C ASP A 240 10.86 -16.03 25.05
N GLN A 241 10.10 -15.89 23.97
CA GLN A 241 10.38 -14.92 22.90
C GLN A 241 9.39 -13.76 22.86
N GLN A 242 8.29 -13.79 23.61
CA GLN A 242 7.27 -12.73 23.55
C GLN A 242 7.80 -11.34 23.91
N GLU A 243 8.85 -11.24 24.73
CA GLU A 243 9.52 -9.98 25.06
C GLU A 243 10.19 -9.30 23.85
N HIS A 244 10.46 -10.06 22.78
CA HIS A 244 11.02 -9.56 21.54
C HIS A 244 9.94 -9.04 20.56
N VAL A 245 8.66 -9.07 20.93
CA VAL A 245 7.60 -8.44 20.13
C VAL A 245 7.47 -6.99 20.54
N ASP A 246 7.94 -6.08 19.67
CA ASP A 246 7.96 -4.64 19.95
C ASP A 246 7.47 -3.82 18.75
N PHE A 247 7.01 -2.60 19.04
CA PHE A 247 6.43 -1.71 18.04
C PHE A 247 7.46 -1.15 17.05
N GLU A 248 8.67 -0.83 17.52
CA GLU A 248 9.73 -0.27 16.70
C GLU A 248 10.12 -1.26 15.60
N SER A 249 10.29 -2.54 15.94
CA SER A 249 10.57 -3.62 14.99
C SER A 249 9.44 -3.84 14.00
N PHE A 250 8.19 -3.89 14.47
CA PHE A 250 7.01 -4.02 13.61
C PHE A 250 6.88 -2.85 12.62
N PHE A 251 7.04 -1.63 13.11
CA PHE A 251 6.93 -0.42 12.30
C PHE A 251 8.10 -0.30 11.32
N THR A 252 9.33 -0.56 11.77
CA THR A 252 10.54 -0.54 10.95
C THR A 252 10.51 -1.60 9.84
N HIS A 253 9.97 -2.80 10.11
CA HIS A 253 9.73 -3.79 9.07
C HIS A 253 8.70 -3.31 8.05
N THR A 254 7.60 -2.69 8.49
CA THR A 254 6.59 -2.13 7.57
C THR A 254 7.20 -1.06 6.65
N ILE A 255 8.01 -0.16 7.22
CA ILE A 255 8.78 0.84 6.45
C ILE A 255 9.66 0.16 5.40
N CYS A 256 10.40 -0.86 5.83
CA CYS A 256 11.36 -1.53 4.98
C CYS A 256 10.64 -2.33 3.88
N HIS A 257 9.47 -2.91 4.17
CA HIS A 257 8.59 -3.53 3.19
C HIS A 257 8.24 -2.55 2.07
N GLU A 258 7.77 -1.35 2.42
CA GLU A 258 7.44 -0.30 1.44
C GLU A 258 8.66 0.12 0.60
N CYS A 259 9.82 0.28 1.24
CA CYS A 259 11.07 0.55 0.55
C CYS A 259 11.47 -0.60 -0.39
N CYS A 260 11.22 -1.84 0.03
CA CYS A 260 11.56 -3.04 -0.70
C CYS A 260 10.67 -3.27 -1.92
N HIS A 261 9.48 -2.66 -2.00
CA HIS A 261 8.77 -2.56 -3.28
C HIS A 261 9.59 -1.82 -4.32
N GLY A 262 10.36 -0.79 -3.97
CA GLY A 262 11.14 0.02 -4.92
C GLY A 262 12.44 -0.62 -5.44
N ILE A 263 12.82 -1.81 -4.97
CA ILE A 263 14.06 -2.50 -5.35
C ILE A 263 13.78 -3.93 -5.83
N GLY A 264 14.77 -4.54 -6.47
CA GLY A 264 14.65 -5.81 -7.17
C GLY A 264 14.04 -5.68 -8.57
N PRO A 265 13.81 -6.81 -9.24
CA PRO A 265 13.36 -6.82 -10.63
C PRO A 265 11.98 -6.18 -10.83
N HIS A 266 11.88 -5.23 -11.75
CA HIS A 266 10.61 -4.60 -12.17
C HIS A 266 10.46 -4.66 -13.68
N THR A 267 11.40 -3.99 -14.37
CA THR A 267 11.62 -4.13 -15.81
C THR A 267 12.66 -5.22 -16.02
N ILE A 268 12.32 -6.23 -16.79
CA ILE A 268 13.15 -7.43 -16.97
C ILE A 268 13.47 -7.65 -18.45
N THR A 269 14.54 -8.42 -18.67
CA THR A 269 14.87 -8.94 -20.00
C THR A 269 14.64 -10.44 -19.95
N LEU A 270 13.67 -10.91 -20.72
CA LEU A 270 13.36 -12.32 -20.82
C LEU A 270 14.55 -13.10 -21.41
N PRO A 271 14.64 -14.43 -21.20
CA PRO A 271 15.71 -15.25 -21.76
C PRO A 271 15.88 -15.16 -23.29
N ASN A 272 14.82 -14.76 -24.00
CA ASN A 272 14.84 -14.52 -25.44
C ASN A 272 15.33 -13.11 -25.85
N GLY A 273 15.74 -12.27 -24.90
CA GLY A 273 16.22 -10.90 -25.11
C GLY A 273 15.13 -9.82 -25.13
N GLN A 274 13.84 -10.19 -25.05
CA GLN A 274 12.73 -9.24 -25.06
C GLN A 274 12.62 -8.48 -23.73
N LYS A 275 12.37 -7.18 -23.79
CA LYS A 275 12.03 -6.37 -22.61
C LYS A 275 10.57 -6.59 -22.22
N SER A 276 10.32 -6.81 -20.93
CA SER A 276 8.99 -6.90 -20.35
C SER A 276 9.00 -6.36 -18.91
N THR A 277 7.94 -6.60 -18.15
CA THR A 277 7.86 -6.32 -16.71
C THR A 277 7.46 -7.56 -15.94
N VAL A 278 7.91 -7.68 -14.69
CA VAL A 278 7.55 -8.80 -13.81
C VAL A 278 6.04 -8.98 -13.72
N ARG A 279 5.30 -7.88 -13.57
CA ARG A 279 3.83 -7.89 -13.49
C ARG A 279 3.17 -8.51 -14.73
N LEU A 280 3.66 -8.16 -15.93
CA LEU A 280 3.11 -8.68 -17.18
C LEU A 280 3.37 -10.18 -17.35
N GLU A 281 4.55 -10.65 -16.93
CA GLU A 281 4.92 -12.06 -17.08
C GLU A 281 4.28 -12.96 -16.02
N LEU A 282 4.20 -12.50 -14.76
CA LEU A 282 3.67 -13.32 -13.67
C LEU A 282 2.14 -13.28 -13.55
N GLN A 283 1.48 -12.25 -14.08
CA GLN A 283 0.02 -12.16 -14.17
C GLN A 283 -0.67 -12.38 -12.82
N GLU A 284 -1.56 -13.38 -12.69
CA GLU A 284 -2.33 -13.68 -11.47
C GLU A 284 -1.46 -14.02 -10.25
N PHE A 285 -0.18 -14.36 -10.46
CA PHE A 285 0.76 -14.67 -9.38
C PHE A 285 1.56 -13.46 -8.92
N TYR A 286 1.52 -12.35 -9.67
CA TYR A 286 2.35 -11.18 -9.41
C TYR A 286 2.13 -10.62 -8.00
N SER A 287 0.90 -10.24 -7.66
CA SER A 287 0.63 -9.52 -6.41
C SER A 287 1.07 -10.31 -5.18
N ALA A 288 0.69 -11.58 -5.08
CA ALA A 288 1.06 -12.40 -3.92
C ALA A 288 2.59 -12.60 -3.81
N LEU A 289 3.29 -12.72 -4.94
CA LEU A 289 4.74 -12.90 -4.95
C LEU A 289 5.48 -11.58 -4.65
N GLU A 290 4.95 -10.45 -5.12
CA GLU A 290 5.48 -9.11 -4.86
C GLU A 290 5.34 -8.73 -3.39
N GLU A 291 4.20 -9.03 -2.76
CA GLU A 291 4.03 -8.85 -1.30
C GLU A 291 5.02 -9.72 -0.51
N ALA A 292 5.16 -10.99 -0.91
CA ALA A 292 6.13 -11.89 -0.28
C ALA A 292 7.58 -11.41 -0.46
N LYS A 293 7.90 -10.82 -1.62
CA LYS A 293 9.20 -10.19 -1.91
C LYS A 293 9.44 -9.03 -0.95
N ALA A 294 8.52 -8.07 -0.90
CA ALA A 294 8.65 -6.87 -0.08
C ALA A 294 8.86 -7.21 1.40
N ASP A 295 8.08 -8.15 1.94
CA ASP A 295 8.22 -8.62 3.31
C ASP A 295 9.57 -9.29 3.60
N ILE A 296 9.95 -10.30 2.80
CA ILE A 296 11.14 -11.13 3.09
C ILE A 296 12.44 -10.42 2.76
N VAL A 297 12.47 -9.65 1.66
CA VAL A 297 13.60 -8.79 1.31
C VAL A 297 13.69 -7.66 2.33
N GLY A 298 12.58 -7.20 2.91
CA GLY A 298 12.57 -6.28 4.04
C GLY A 298 13.34 -6.82 5.25
N LEU A 299 13.11 -8.08 5.64
CA LEU A 299 13.90 -8.72 6.70
C LEU A 299 15.38 -8.86 6.36
N TRP A 300 15.70 -9.22 5.11
CA TRP A 300 17.08 -9.28 4.62
C TRP A 300 17.75 -7.89 4.68
N ALA A 301 17.04 -6.85 4.24
CA ALA A 301 17.53 -5.48 4.19
C ALA A 301 17.78 -4.93 5.60
N LEU A 302 16.88 -5.16 6.54
CA LEU A 302 17.10 -4.80 7.96
C LEU A 302 18.35 -5.48 8.51
N ARG A 303 18.51 -6.78 8.28
CA ARG A 303 19.70 -7.51 8.69
C ARG A 303 20.97 -6.97 8.05
N PHE A 304 20.90 -6.62 6.76
CA PHE A 304 22.02 -6.04 6.02
C PHE A 304 22.41 -4.66 6.59
N LEU A 305 21.46 -3.77 6.82
CA LEU A 305 21.69 -2.44 7.39
C LEU A 305 22.26 -2.50 8.82
N ILE A 306 21.80 -3.45 9.65
CA ILE A 306 22.42 -3.74 10.95
C ILE A 306 23.88 -4.16 10.76
N SER A 307 24.18 -5.00 9.75
CA SER A 307 25.55 -5.44 9.47
C SER A 307 26.49 -4.33 8.99
N GLN A 308 25.92 -3.21 8.52
CA GLN A 308 26.65 -2.02 8.10
C GLN A 308 26.69 -0.93 9.19
N ASP A 309 26.30 -1.25 10.43
CA ASP A 309 26.19 -0.30 11.55
C ASP A 309 25.22 0.89 11.28
N LEU A 310 24.30 0.73 10.32
CA LEU A 310 23.29 1.75 9.98
C LEU A 310 22.02 1.64 10.84
N LEU A 311 21.76 0.46 11.41
CA LEU A 311 20.68 0.20 12.36
C LEU A 311 21.22 -0.50 13.60
N SER A 312 20.54 -0.32 14.74
CA SER A 312 20.95 -0.91 16.02
C SER A 312 20.87 -2.44 16.02
N GLU A 313 21.91 -3.10 16.55
CA GLU A 313 21.90 -4.56 16.79
C GLU A 313 20.75 -5.01 17.71
N SER A 314 20.21 -4.12 18.53
CA SER A 314 19.06 -4.43 19.41
C SER A 314 17.83 -4.89 18.64
N LEU A 315 17.69 -4.51 17.37
CA LEU A 315 16.56 -4.89 16.51
C LEU A 315 16.65 -6.34 16.00
N LEU A 316 17.81 -6.99 16.10
CA LEU A 316 18.07 -8.25 15.37
C LEU A 316 17.11 -9.38 15.77
N LYS A 317 16.89 -9.59 17.07
CA LYS A 317 15.96 -10.62 17.54
C LYS A 317 14.51 -10.18 17.34
N SER A 318 14.22 -8.93 17.67
CA SER A 318 12.87 -8.43 17.72
C SER A 318 12.23 -8.24 16.34
N MET A 319 13.00 -7.92 15.30
CA MET A 319 12.49 -7.88 13.94
C MET A 319 11.97 -9.25 13.48
N TYR A 320 12.68 -10.34 13.80
CA TYR A 320 12.24 -11.69 13.43
C TYR A 320 11.05 -12.18 14.25
N VAL A 321 11.04 -11.92 15.56
CA VAL A 321 9.93 -12.37 16.42
C VAL A 321 8.66 -11.53 16.19
N SER A 322 8.81 -10.22 15.99
CA SER A 322 7.68 -9.35 15.60
C SER A 322 7.13 -9.72 14.23
N PHE A 323 8.01 -10.08 13.27
CA PHE A 323 7.59 -10.61 11.97
C PHE A 323 6.83 -11.94 12.10
N LEU A 324 7.30 -12.87 12.93
CA LEU A 324 6.58 -14.12 13.20
C LEU A 324 5.16 -13.86 13.73
N ALA A 325 5.00 -12.94 14.69
CA ALA A 325 3.67 -12.52 15.14
C ALA A 325 2.86 -11.90 13.98
N GLY A 326 3.52 -11.12 13.12
CA GLY A 326 2.96 -10.51 11.92
C GLY A 326 2.41 -11.52 10.91
N CYS A 327 3.08 -12.66 10.72
CA CYS A 327 2.60 -13.73 9.85
C CYS A 327 1.19 -14.20 10.25
N PHE A 328 0.98 -14.46 11.54
CA PHE A 328 -0.34 -14.88 12.03
C PHE A 328 -1.40 -13.79 11.88
N ARG A 329 -1.01 -12.51 12.01
CA ARG A 329 -1.92 -11.38 11.77
C ARG A 329 -2.38 -11.35 10.32
N SER A 330 -1.46 -11.37 9.38
CA SER A 330 -1.75 -11.17 7.96
C SER A 330 -2.41 -12.39 7.30
N VAL A 331 -2.07 -13.61 7.72
CA VAL A 331 -2.74 -14.83 7.22
C VAL A 331 -4.24 -14.84 7.52
N ARG A 332 -4.70 -14.13 8.57
CA ARG A 332 -6.13 -13.96 8.89
C ARG A 332 -6.91 -13.17 7.85
N PHE A 333 -6.25 -12.42 6.97
CA PHE A 333 -6.92 -11.77 5.84
C PHE A 333 -7.43 -12.79 4.82
N GLY A 334 -6.93 -14.02 4.88
CA GLY A 334 -7.35 -15.15 4.06
C GLY A 334 -6.44 -15.36 2.86
N LEU A 335 -6.46 -16.58 2.34
CA LEU A 335 -5.64 -16.98 1.19
C LEU A 335 -6.24 -16.59 -0.16
N GLU A 336 -7.23 -15.70 -0.20
CA GLU A 336 -7.70 -15.07 -1.44
C GLU A 336 -7.04 -13.70 -1.67
N GLU A 337 -6.53 -13.10 -0.60
CA GLU A 337 -5.87 -11.80 -0.59
C GLU A 337 -4.34 -11.96 -0.77
N ALA A 338 -3.69 -11.01 -1.44
CA ALA A 338 -2.28 -11.10 -1.84
C ALA A 338 -1.32 -11.17 -0.65
N HIS A 339 -1.49 -10.31 0.36
CA HIS A 339 -0.66 -10.31 1.56
C HIS A 339 -0.88 -11.60 2.37
N GLY A 340 -2.13 -12.04 2.52
CA GLY A 340 -2.47 -13.30 3.18
C GLY A 340 -1.81 -14.51 2.51
N LYS A 341 -1.84 -14.59 1.17
CA LYS A 341 -1.12 -15.61 0.38
C LYS A 341 0.39 -15.51 0.58
N GLY A 342 0.96 -14.31 0.40
CA GLY A 342 2.40 -14.07 0.54
C GLY A 342 2.92 -14.42 1.93
N GLN A 343 2.15 -14.14 2.98
CA GLN A 343 2.51 -14.43 4.36
C GLN A 343 2.42 -15.92 4.69
N ALA A 344 1.45 -16.65 4.13
CA ALA A 344 1.43 -18.11 4.24
C ALA A 344 2.66 -18.74 3.57
N LEU A 345 3.06 -18.23 2.40
CA LEU A 345 4.27 -18.67 1.71
C LEU A 345 5.52 -18.47 2.57
N GLN A 346 5.69 -17.27 3.13
CA GLN A 346 6.84 -16.92 3.95
C GLN A 346 6.89 -17.77 5.22
N PHE A 347 5.77 -17.89 5.95
CA PHE A 347 5.69 -18.71 7.16
C PHE A 347 6.07 -20.17 6.85
N ASN A 348 5.47 -20.76 5.81
CA ASN A 348 5.69 -22.17 5.50
C ASN A 348 7.11 -22.45 4.98
N TRP A 349 7.72 -21.52 4.26
CA TRP A 349 9.13 -21.63 3.88
C TRP A 349 10.04 -21.60 5.11
N LEU A 350 9.88 -20.60 5.98
CA LEU A 350 10.68 -20.46 7.20
C LEU A 350 10.48 -21.66 8.14
N TYR A 351 9.26 -22.19 8.20
CA TYR A 351 8.94 -23.42 8.92
C TYR A 351 9.62 -24.66 8.31
N GLU A 352 9.56 -24.84 6.98
CA GLU A 352 10.23 -25.97 6.30
C GLU A 352 11.75 -25.93 6.49
N LYS A 353 12.36 -24.74 6.50
CA LYS A 353 13.80 -24.54 6.77
C LYS A 353 14.16 -24.68 8.25
N GLY A 354 13.18 -24.90 9.14
CA GLY A 354 13.38 -25.02 10.58
C GLY A 354 13.73 -23.71 11.27
N ALA A 355 13.55 -22.57 10.59
CA ALA A 355 13.72 -21.24 11.16
C ALA A 355 12.53 -20.82 12.02
N PHE A 356 11.33 -21.28 11.67
CA PHE A 356 10.19 -21.31 12.58
C PHE A 356 10.01 -22.71 13.15
N VAL A 357 9.85 -22.81 14.46
CA VAL A 357 9.74 -24.08 15.19
C VAL A 357 8.42 -24.11 15.93
N TRP A 358 7.55 -25.05 15.56
CA TRP A 358 6.27 -25.30 16.23
C TRP A 358 6.47 -26.28 17.39
N ASP A 359 6.03 -25.89 18.59
CA ASP A 359 6.18 -26.68 19.80
C ASP A 359 4.93 -27.54 20.12
N SER A 360 5.04 -28.37 21.16
CA SER A 360 3.95 -29.23 21.62
C SER A 360 2.79 -28.48 22.27
N GLU A 361 2.98 -27.21 22.66
CA GLU A 361 1.94 -26.34 23.24
C GLU A 361 1.15 -25.60 22.17
N GLY A 362 1.50 -25.78 20.90
CA GLY A 362 0.84 -25.14 19.77
C GLY A 362 1.39 -23.75 19.44
N LYS A 363 2.49 -23.33 20.06
CA LYS A 363 3.15 -22.04 19.84
C LYS A 363 4.34 -22.18 18.91
N VAL A 364 4.76 -21.06 18.32
CA VAL A 364 5.86 -21.00 17.36
C VAL A 364 6.96 -20.09 17.89
N SER A 365 8.20 -20.51 17.71
CA SER A 365 9.41 -19.75 18.03
C SER A 365 10.28 -19.56 16.80
N VAL A 366 11.17 -18.57 16.87
CA VAL A 366 12.24 -18.34 15.89
C VAL A 366 13.50 -19.09 16.33
N ASP A 367 14.06 -19.93 15.47
CA ASP A 367 15.42 -20.45 15.60
C ASP A 367 16.40 -19.40 15.04
N PHE A 368 16.98 -18.59 15.94
CA PHE A 368 17.91 -17.52 15.58
C PHE A 368 19.18 -18.02 14.85
N THR A 369 19.51 -19.31 14.93
CA THR A 369 20.68 -19.86 14.22
C THR A 369 20.38 -20.18 12.75
N LYS A 370 19.09 -20.26 12.38
CA LYS A 370 18.65 -20.62 11.02
C LYS A 370 17.91 -19.51 10.29
N ILE A 371 17.34 -18.56 11.01
CA ILE A 371 16.44 -17.54 10.44
C ILE A 371 17.09 -16.71 9.33
N GLU A 372 18.33 -16.26 9.51
CA GLU A 372 19.02 -15.43 8.51
C GLU A 372 19.18 -16.16 7.17
N GLY A 373 19.65 -17.42 7.22
CA GLY A 373 19.81 -18.24 6.02
C GLY A 373 18.48 -18.60 5.35
N ALA A 374 17.43 -18.82 6.14
CA ALA A 374 16.09 -19.09 5.61
C ALA A 374 15.50 -17.85 4.90
N VAL A 375 15.64 -16.67 5.50
CA VAL A 375 15.24 -15.38 4.90
C VAL A 375 16.01 -15.09 3.62
N GLU A 376 17.34 -15.25 3.61
CA GLU A 376 18.15 -15.04 2.41
C GLU A 376 17.75 -16.02 1.29
N SER A 377 17.53 -17.29 1.63
CA SER A 377 17.16 -18.31 0.65
C SER A 377 15.83 -18.03 -0.03
N LEU A 378 14.82 -17.57 0.72
CA LEU A 378 13.53 -17.21 0.14
C LEU A 378 13.61 -15.91 -0.68
N SER A 379 14.36 -14.92 -0.19
CA SER A 379 14.62 -13.67 -0.92
C SER A 379 15.23 -13.98 -2.29
N ARG A 380 16.26 -14.83 -2.34
CA ARG A 380 16.91 -15.26 -3.57
C ARG A 380 15.96 -15.98 -4.52
N GLU A 381 15.15 -16.90 -4.01
CA GLU A 381 14.16 -17.65 -4.80
C GLU A 381 13.18 -16.70 -5.50
N ILE A 382 12.54 -15.82 -4.72
CA ILE A 382 11.54 -14.88 -5.24
C ILE A 382 12.17 -13.91 -6.25
N LEU A 383 13.30 -13.29 -5.90
CA LEU A 383 14.00 -12.35 -6.78
C LEU A 383 14.42 -13.03 -8.10
N THR A 384 14.85 -14.29 -8.06
CA THR A 384 15.25 -15.03 -9.27
C THR A 384 14.05 -15.34 -10.16
N ILE A 385 12.93 -15.76 -9.57
CA ILE A 385 11.66 -16.00 -10.30
C ILE A 385 11.21 -14.71 -11.01
N GLN A 386 11.20 -13.59 -10.27
CA GLN A 386 10.81 -12.29 -10.82
C GLN A 386 11.76 -11.83 -11.92
N ALA A 387 13.08 -11.94 -11.72
CA ALA A 387 14.09 -11.55 -12.70
C ALA A 387 13.95 -12.28 -14.04
N ASN A 388 13.56 -13.55 -14.00
CA ASN A 388 13.36 -14.38 -15.19
C ASN A 388 11.96 -14.26 -15.80
N GLY A 389 11.00 -13.63 -15.10
CA GLY A 389 9.59 -13.66 -15.49
C GLY A 389 9.00 -15.07 -15.48
N ASP A 390 9.48 -15.95 -14.60
CA ASP A 390 9.15 -17.37 -14.62
C ASP A 390 7.80 -17.66 -13.95
N LYS A 391 6.73 -17.51 -14.72
CA LYS A 391 5.35 -17.74 -14.26
C LYS A 391 5.11 -19.17 -13.77
N GLU A 392 5.74 -20.16 -14.39
CA GLU A 392 5.55 -21.57 -14.03
C GLU A 392 6.12 -21.84 -12.64
N THR A 393 7.37 -21.43 -12.40
CA THR A 393 8.02 -21.59 -11.10
C THR A 393 7.30 -20.76 -10.02
N ALA A 394 6.84 -19.54 -10.34
CA ALA A 394 6.00 -18.75 -9.43
C ALA A 394 4.74 -19.52 -9.00
N GLY A 395 4.02 -20.12 -9.96
CA GLY A 395 2.83 -20.91 -9.72
C GLY A 395 3.10 -22.14 -8.84
N LEU A 396 4.20 -22.86 -9.09
CA LEU A 396 4.61 -24.02 -8.27
C LEU A 396 4.99 -23.62 -6.84
N LEU A 397 5.70 -22.51 -6.67
CA LEU A 397 6.07 -21.98 -5.35
C LEU A 397 4.82 -21.61 -4.55
N LEU A 398 3.89 -20.86 -5.15
CA LEU A 398 2.63 -20.47 -4.52
C LEU A 398 1.76 -21.70 -4.21
N LEU A 399 1.63 -22.66 -5.14
CA LEU A 399 0.87 -23.89 -4.92
C LEU A 399 1.40 -24.70 -3.74
N LYS A 400 2.73 -24.76 -3.58
CA LYS A 400 3.37 -25.51 -2.50
C LYS A 400 3.19 -24.83 -1.14
N TYR A 401 3.40 -23.51 -1.06
CA TYR A 401 3.53 -22.82 0.22
C TYR A 401 2.37 -21.89 0.59
N CYS A 402 1.48 -21.50 -0.33
CA CYS A 402 0.29 -20.69 0.01
C CYS A 402 -0.85 -21.58 0.53
N VAL A 403 -0.59 -22.33 1.60
CA VAL A 403 -1.54 -23.27 2.20
C VAL A 403 -1.59 -23.08 3.71
N LEU A 404 -2.75 -23.35 4.32
CA LEU A 404 -2.86 -23.41 5.77
C LEU A 404 -2.29 -24.75 6.27
N THR A 405 -1.01 -24.75 6.62
CA THR A 405 -0.37 -25.87 7.32
C THR A 405 -0.93 -26.02 8.73
N GLU A 406 -0.65 -27.15 9.39
CA GLU A 406 -1.19 -27.42 10.72
C GLU A 406 -0.84 -26.35 11.77
N PRO A 407 0.41 -25.83 11.85
CA PRO A 407 0.71 -24.73 12.76
C PRO A 407 -0.14 -23.48 12.51
N LEU A 408 -0.38 -23.12 11.24
CA LEU A 408 -1.23 -21.98 10.88
C LEU A 408 -2.69 -22.24 11.25
N LYS A 409 -3.22 -23.43 10.99
CA LYS A 409 -4.61 -23.79 11.36
C LYS A 409 -4.83 -23.70 12.87
N VAL A 410 -3.90 -24.23 13.66
CA VAL A 410 -3.97 -24.18 15.12
C VAL A 410 -3.89 -22.74 15.61
N ALA A 411 -2.95 -21.95 15.08
CA ALA A 411 -2.84 -20.54 15.43
C ALA A 411 -4.13 -19.77 15.10
N LEU A 412 -4.66 -19.89 13.88
CA LEU A 412 -5.89 -19.22 13.46
C LEU A 412 -7.08 -19.60 14.36
N LYS A 413 -7.22 -20.89 14.69
CA LYS A 413 -8.26 -21.37 15.60
C LYS A 413 -8.12 -20.76 17.00
N ASN A 414 -6.91 -20.74 17.56
CA ASN A 414 -6.66 -20.14 18.87
C ASN A 414 -7.02 -18.64 18.88
N LEU A 415 -6.74 -17.93 17.80
CA LEU A 415 -7.05 -16.51 17.66
C LEU A 415 -8.55 -16.24 17.51
N GLU A 416 -9.27 -17.14 16.83
CA GLU A 416 -10.74 -17.14 16.76
C GLU A 416 -11.36 -17.39 18.15
N ASP A 417 -10.86 -18.39 18.89
CA ASP A 417 -11.35 -18.77 20.21
C ASP A 417 -11.20 -17.63 21.24
N ILE A 418 -10.11 -16.86 21.19
CA ILE A 418 -9.90 -15.69 22.07
C ILE A 418 -10.43 -14.37 21.48
N GLN A 419 -11.07 -14.42 20.31
CA GLN A 419 -11.69 -13.29 19.62
C GLN A 419 -10.75 -12.08 19.44
N VAL A 420 -9.50 -12.31 18.99
CA VAL A 420 -8.62 -11.17 18.68
C VAL A 420 -9.27 -10.32 17.59
N PRO A 421 -9.36 -8.99 17.74
CA PRO A 421 -9.90 -8.12 16.70
C PRO A 421 -9.19 -8.32 15.35
N VAL A 422 -9.93 -8.19 14.26
CA VAL A 422 -9.34 -8.17 12.90
C VAL A 422 -8.77 -6.79 12.61
N ASP A 423 -9.44 -5.74 13.08
CA ASP A 423 -8.95 -4.37 12.96
C ASP A 423 -9.47 -3.40 14.04
N VAL A 424 -9.04 -2.14 13.94
CA VAL A 424 -9.44 -1.03 14.80
C VAL A 424 -10.49 -0.12 14.14
N ALA A 425 -11.41 0.42 14.93
CA ALA A 425 -12.33 1.48 14.51
C ALA A 425 -11.90 2.81 15.17
N PRO A 426 -11.49 3.83 14.39
CA PRO A 426 -10.96 5.05 14.96
C PRO A 426 -12.06 5.91 15.59
N THR A 427 -11.70 6.63 16.65
CA THR A 427 -12.47 7.78 17.15
C THR A 427 -11.56 9.00 17.12
N PHE A 428 -12.08 10.14 16.66
CA PHE A 428 -11.29 11.36 16.44
C PHE A 428 -11.69 12.48 17.43
N PRO A 429 -11.42 12.34 18.74
CA PRO A 429 -11.84 13.32 19.74
C PRO A 429 -11.17 14.68 19.54
N ILE A 430 -9.94 14.72 19.02
CA ILE A 430 -9.22 15.97 18.72
C ILE A 430 -9.92 16.72 17.58
N GLY A 431 -10.27 16.03 16.49
CA GLY A 431 -11.03 16.63 15.39
C GLY A 431 -12.34 17.24 15.86
N ASN A 432 -13.10 16.51 16.70
CA ASN A 432 -14.34 17.02 17.29
C ASN A 432 -14.12 18.26 18.16
N LYS A 433 -13.02 18.32 18.91
CA LYS A 433 -12.68 19.47 19.77
C LYS A 433 -12.25 20.70 18.97
N ILE A 434 -11.58 20.52 17.82
CA ILE A 434 -11.16 21.63 16.94
C ILE A 434 -12.37 22.29 16.26
N LEU A 435 -13.44 21.52 16.01
CA LEU A 435 -14.67 22.01 15.37
C LEU A 435 -15.67 22.65 16.34
N GLN A 436 -15.40 22.63 17.65
CA GLN A 436 -16.16 23.34 18.70
C GLN A 436 -15.57 24.74 18.91
#